data_AF-A0A5P1FPK6-F1
#
_entry.id   AF-A0A5P1FPK6-F1
#
_cell.length_a   1.000
_cell.length_b   1.000
_cell.length_c   1.000
_cell.angle_alpha   90.00
_cell.angle_beta   90.00
_cell.angle_gamma   90.00
#
_symmetry.space_group_name_H-M   'P 1'
#
loop_
_entity.id
_entity.type
_entity.pdbx_description
1 polymer ?
#
loop_
_entity_poly.entity_id
_entity_poly.type
_entity_poly.pdbx_seq_one_letter_code
_entity_poly.pdbx_strand_id
1 'polypeptide(L)'
;MTLRGLETEPGSLSNTMETYLKSCFENILQLSYLTDEEPVDMRRVYRVIFRIKGGSSCIGAARMVTASQTLLTSRRTVDNRERVMQLLDNLQDEYSLLRDKLDALFTIERQIIHAVGRVRRWW
;
A
#
# COMPACT_ATOMS: atom_id res chain seq x y z
N MET A 1 -17.35 1.17 -14.69
CA MET A 1 -16.16 2.04 -14.71
C MET A 1 -15.10 1.32 -15.53
N THR A 2 -14.97 1.68 -16.81
CA THR A 2 -14.12 1.00 -17.79
C THR A 2 -12.67 1.48 -17.64
N LEU A 3 -11.71 0.56 -17.63
CA LEU A 3 -10.26 0.82 -17.50
C LEU A 3 -9.74 1.90 -18.48
N ARG A 4 -10.40 2.06 -19.64
CA ARG A 4 -10.11 3.11 -20.64
C ARG A 4 -10.15 4.55 -20.12
N GLY A 5 -10.90 4.85 -19.05
CA GLY A 5 -11.02 6.22 -18.52
C GLY A 5 -9.86 6.68 -17.65
N LEU A 6 -9.07 5.74 -17.10
CA LEU A 6 -7.88 6.05 -16.30
C LEU A 6 -6.66 6.34 -17.18
N GLU A 7 -6.64 5.84 -18.42
CA GLU A 7 -5.52 5.96 -19.35
C GLU A 7 -5.48 7.30 -20.11
N THR A 8 -6.58 8.04 -20.15
CA THR A 8 -6.71 9.23 -21.02
C THR A 8 -6.35 10.55 -20.34
N GLU A 9 -6.25 10.60 -19.02
CA GLU A 9 -5.95 11.80 -18.25
C GLU A 9 -4.52 11.74 -17.68
N PRO A 10 -3.61 12.67 -18.04
CA PRO A 10 -2.26 12.72 -17.50
C PRO A 10 -2.27 12.77 -15.97
N GLY A 11 -1.56 11.84 -15.31
CA GLY A 11 -1.45 11.79 -13.84
C GLY A 11 -2.59 11.05 -13.12
N SER A 12 -3.58 10.52 -13.83
CA SER A 12 -4.70 9.77 -13.22
C SER A 12 -4.24 8.51 -12.46
N LEU A 13 -3.25 7.79 -13.01
CA LEU A 13 -2.65 6.62 -12.37
C LEU A 13 -1.83 7.01 -11.13
N SER A 14 -1.00 8.05 -11.24
CA SER A 14 -0.17 8.56 -10.13
C SER A 14 -1.05 9.02 -8.97
N ASN A 15 -2.11 9.79 -9.24
CA ASN A 15 -3.10 10.20 -8.24
C ASN A 15 -3.78 9.01 -7.55
N THR A 16 -4.10 7.95 -8.31
CA THR A 16 -4.72 6.73 -7.76
C THR A 16 -3.75 6.03 -6.80
N MET A 17 -2.49 5.89 -7.20
CA MET A 17 -1.44 5.28 -6.39
C MET A 17 -1.11 6.11 -5.14
N GLU A 18 -1.01 7.44 -5.26
CA GLU A 18 -0.81 8.36 -4.13
C GLU A 18 -1.97 8.28 -3.13
N THR A 19 -3.21 8.25 -3.63
CA THR A 19 -4.41 8.08 -2.80
C THR A 19 -4.36 6.76 -2.04
N TYR A 20 -3.96 5.67 -2.72
CA TYR A 20 -3.74 4.39 -2.06
C TYR A 20 -2.65 4.47 -0.99
N LEU A 21 -1.48 5.06 -1.29
CA LEU A 21 -0.36 5.15 -0.35
C LEU A 21 -0.75 5.92 0.91
N LYS A 22 -1.50 7.02 0.76
CA LYS A 22 -2.04 7.79 1.88
C LYS A 22 -2.99 6.95 2.74
N SER A 23 -3.99 6.33 2.12
CA SER A 23 -4.96 5.49 2.82
C SER A 23 -4.28 4.30 3.51
N CYS A 24 -3.31 3.66 2.86
CA CYS A 24 -2.57 2.53 3.43
C CYS A 24 -1.74 2.98 4.64
N PHE A 25 -1.08 4.13 4.56
CA PHE A 25 -0.35 4.73 5.69
C PHE A 25 -1.26 5.00 6.89
N GLU A 26 -2.43 5.60 6.67
CA GLU A 26 -3.41 5.85 7.73
C GLU A 26 -3.86 4.55 8.41
N ASN A 27 -4.04 3.47 7.63
CA ASN A 27 -4.35 2.15 8.20
C ASN A 27 -3.17 1.54 8.97
N ILE A 28 -1.92 1.72 8.53
CA ILE A 28 -0.73 1.26 9.25
C ILE A 28 -0.55 2.01 10.57
N LEU A 29 -0.72 3.33 10.57
CA LEU A 29 -0.74 4.12 11.81
C LEU A 29 -1.86 3.64 12.75
N GLN A 30 -3.06 3.39 12.20
CA GLN A 30 -4.15 2.82 12.98
C GLN A 30 -3.77 1.47 13.60
N LEU A 31 -3.04 0.61 12.89
CA LEU A 31 -2.55 -0.66 13.43
C LEU A 31 -1.60 -0.43 14.62
N SER A 32 -0.64 0.49 14.50
CA SER A 32 0.29 0.83 15.59
C SER A 32 -0.47 1.24 16.85
N TYR A 33 -1.46 2.12 16.73
CA TYR A 33 -2.26 2.54 17.88
C TYR A 33 -3.05 1.38 18.49
N LEU A 34 -3.65 0.51 17.67
CA LEU A 34 -4.43 -0.63 18.15
C LEU A 34 -3.55 -1.67 18.86
N THR A 35 -2.30 -1.84 18.44
CA THR A 35 -1.39 -2.81 19.05
C THR A 35 -0.77 -2.34 20.36
N ASP A 36 -0.79 -1.03 20.60
CA ASP A 36 -0.37 -0.39 21.86
C ASP A 36 -1.49 -0.33 22.91
N GLU A 37 -2.75 -0.60 22.53
CA GLU A 37 -3.88 -0.72 23.48
C GLU A 37 -3.67 -1.91 24.44
N GLU A 38 -4.02 -1.75 25.73
CA GLU A 38 -4.00 -2.83 26.72
C GLU A 38 -5.41 -3.00 27.35
N PRO A 39 -6.14 -4.10 27.07
CA PRO A 39 -5.78 -5.22 26.20
C PRO A 39 -5.98 -4.90 24.70
N VAL A 40 -5.17 -5.51 23.83
CA VAL A 40 -5.29 -5.34 22.37
C VAL A 40 -6.59 -5.94 21.84
N ASP A 41 -7.39 -5.12 21.14
CA ASP A 41 -8.55 -5.62 20.38
C ASP A 41 -8.10 -6.19 19.02
N MET A 42 -7.75 -7.48 19.04
CA MET A 42 -7.36 -8.21 17.83
C MET A 42 -8.45 -8.22 16.74
N ARG A 43 -9.74 -8.07 17.09
CA ARG A 43 -10.80 -8.01 16.06
C ARG A 43 -10.71 -6.71 15.26
N ARG A 44 -10.36 -5.59 15.91
CA ARG A 44 -10.10 -4.31 15.23
C ARG A 44 -8.85 -4.39 14.37
N VAL A 45 -7.76 -4.98 14.88
CA VAL A 45 -6.52 -5.23 14.13
C VAL A 45 -6.81 -5.97 12.82
N TYR A 46 -7.48 -7.13 12.89
CA TYR A 46 -7.79 -7.93 11.69
C TYR A 46 -8.72 -7.21 10.70
N ARG A 47 -9.62 -6.34 11.18
CA ARG A 47 -10.49 -5.54 10.31
C ARG A 47 -9.67 -4.54 9.48
N VAL A 48 -8.69 -3.90 10.10
CA VAL A 48 -7.80 -2.96 9.41
C VAL A 48 -6.93 -3.70 8.39
N ILE A 49 -6.37 -4.86 8.75
CA ILE A 49 -5.59 -5.70 7.81
C ILE A 49 -6.45 -6.13 6.61
N PHE A 50 -7.72 -6.47 6.82
CA PHE A 50 -8.63 -6.82 5.72
C PHE A 50 -8.86 -5.64 4.75
N ARG A 51 -8.96 -4.41 5.27
CA ARG A 51 -9.04 -3.19 4.44
C ARG A 51 -7.76 -2.97 3.64
N ILE A 52 -6.60 -3.13 4.27
CA ILE A 52 -5.29 -3.04 3.60
C ILE A 52 -5.21 -4.05 2.45
N LYS A 53 -5.59 -5.32 2.69
CA LYS A 53 -5.65 -6.34 1.64
C LYS A 53 -6.51 -5.89 0.46
N GLY A 54 -7.74 -5.44 0.75
CA GLY A 54 -8.69 -5.01 -0.27
C GLY A 54 -8.13 -3.87 -1.13
N GLY A 55 -7.62 -2.81 -0.49
CA GLY A 55 -6.99 -1.69 -1.21
C GLY A 55 -5.78 -2.12 -2.04
N SER A 56 -4.94 -3.01 -1.48
CA SER A 56 -3.74 -3.52 -2.15
C SER A 56 -4.10 -4.32 -3.41
N SER A 57 -5.17 -5.11 -3.36
CA SER A 57 -5.66 -5.85 -4.53
C SER A 57 -6.16 -4.93 -5.65
N CYS A 58 -6.76 -3.78 -5.34
CA CYS A 58 -7.26 -2.84 -6.33
C CYS A 58 -6.16 -2.17 -7.16
N ILE A 59 -4.96 -2.01 -6.59
CA ILE A 59 -3.82 -1.36 -7.28
C ILE A 59 -2.73 -2.34 -7.73
N GLY A 60 -2.93 -3.65 -7.55
CA GLY A 60 -1.96 -4.67 -7.93
C GLY A 60 -0.73 -4.76 -7.02
N ALA A 61 -0.79 -4.28 -5.78
CA ALA A 61 0.30 -4.38 -4.80
C ALA A 61 0.44 -5.81 -4.25
N ALA A 62 0.97 -6.72 -5.07
CA ALA A 62 0.97 -8.16 -4.80
C ALA A 62 1.62 -8.56 -3.46
N ARG A 63 2.76 -7.95 -3.11
CA ARG A 63 3.45 -8.28 -1.85
C ARG A 63 2.66 -7.84 -0.61
N MET A 64 2.03 -6.67 -0.67
CA MET A 64 1.10 -6.21 0.37
C MET A 64 -0.11 -7.14 0.50
N VAL A 65 -0.68 -7.62 -0.62
CA VAL A 65 -1.76 -8.63 -0.61
C VAL A 65 -1.29 -9.91 0.07
N THR A 66 -0.09 -10.39 -0.25
CA THR A 66 0.47 -11.60 0.36
C THR A 66 0.70 -11.43 1.86
N ALA A 67 1.35 -10.35 2.30
CA ALA A 67 1.62 -10.08 3.71
C ALA A 67 0.32 -9.96 4.53
N SER A 68 -0.65 -9.18 4.03
CA SER A 68 -1.96 -9.05 4.67
C SER A 68 -2.74 -10.36 4.69
N GLN A 69 -2.65 -11.19 3.65
CA GLN A 69 -3.26 -12.51 3.63
C GLN A 69 -2.64 -13.46 4.67
N THR A 70 -1.31 -13.46 4.83
CA THR A 70 -0.59 -14.24 5.84
C THR A 70 -1.03 -13.87 7.26
N LEU A 71 -1.20 -12.57 7.53
CA LEU A 71 -1.77 -12.10 8.80
C LEU A 71 -3.21 -12.58 9.00
N LEU A 72 -4.06 -12.51 7.97
CA LEU A 72 -5.45 -12.93 8.10
C LEU A 72 -5.61 -14.44 8.33
N THR A 73 -4.74 -15.27 7.75
CA THR A 73 -4.74 -16.73 8.00
C THR A 73 -4.19 -17.07 9.38
N SER A 74 -3.24 -16.28 9.90
CA SER A 74 -2.64 -16.49 11.21
C SER A 74 -3.64 -16.37 12.36
N ARG A 75 -4.78 -15.67 12.15
CA ARG A 75 -5.89 -15.55 13.10
C ARG A 75 -6.39 -16.88 13.68
N ARG A 76 -6.24 -17.98 12.94
CA ARG A 76 -6.71 -19.31 13.37
C ARG A 76 -5.60 -20.20 13.94
N THR A 77 -4.34 -19.82 13.77
CA THR A 77 -3.18 -20.70 14.01
C THR A 77 -2.17 -20.14 14.99
N VAL A 78 -2.18 -18.82 15.23
CA VAL A 78 -1.24 -18.13 16.11
C VAL A 78 -1.94 -17.74 17.41
N ASP A 79 -1.51 -18.35 18.51
CA ASP A 79 -1.96 -18.03 19.87
C ASP A 79 -1.00 -17.06 20.60
N ASN A 80 0.10 -16.68 19.95
CA ASN A 80 1.12 -15.81 20.53
C ASN A 80 1.05 -14.39 19.93
N ARG A 81 0.78 -13.38 20.79
CA ARG A 81 0.81 -11.95 20.45
C ARG A 81 2.11 -11.54 19.76
N GLU A 82 3.25 -12.02 20.24
CA GLU A 82 4.58 -11.67 19.68
C GLU A 82 4.70 -12.06 18.20
N ARG A 83 4.19 -13.24 17.83
CA ARG A 83 4.19 -13.69 16.42
C ARG A 83 3.29 -12.84 15.54
N VAL A 84 2.16 -12.36 16.07
CA VAL A 84 1.29 -11.43 15.33
C VAL A 84 2.00 -10.09 15.12
N MET A 85 2.74 -9.61 16.11
CA MET A 85 3.53 -8.37 16.00
C MET A 85 4.64 -8.51 14.95
N GLN A 86 5.39 -9.62 14.93
CA GLN A 86 6.39 -9.88 13.88
C GLN A 86 5.80 -9.89 12.46
N LEU A 87 4.60 -10.47 12.30
CA LEU A 87 3.90 -10.46 11.01
C LEU A 87 3.40 -9.06 10.62
N LEU A 88 3.09 -8.20 11.61
CA LEU A 88 2.74 -6.80 11.39
C LEU A 88 3.95 -5.98 10.96
N ASP A 89 5.13 -6.23 11.56
CA ASP A 89 6.38 -5.59 11.14
C ASP A 89 6.69 -5.92 9.67
N ASN A 90 6.55 -7.19 9.28
CA ASN A 90 6.69 -7.59 7.87
C ASN A 90 5.72 -6.83 6.94
N LEU A 91 4.47 -6.57 7.38
CA LEU A 91 3.52 -5.78 6.58
C LEU A 91 3.98 -4.32 6.42
N GLN A 92 4.61 -3.74 7.44
CA GLN A 92 5.15 -2.37 7.40
C GLN A 92 6.37 -2.28 6.49
N ASP A 93 7.24 -3.30 6.50
CA ASP A 93 8.39 -3.38 5.60
C ASP A 93 7.94 -3.47 4.13
N GLU A 94 6.92 -4.29 3.85
CA GLU A 94 6.34 -4.41 2.52
C GLU A 94 5.71 -3.10 2.02
N TYR A 95 5.08 -2.35 2.92
CA TYR A 95 4.56 -1.02 2.61
C TYR A 95 5.66 -0.03 2.28
N SER A 96 6.71 0.01 3.10
CA SER A 96 7.85 0.92 2.94
C SER A 96 8.53 0.67 1.60
N LEU A 97 8.76 -0.59 1.26
CA LEU A 97 9.33 -0.94 -0.04
C LEU A 97 8.42 -0.56 -1.21
N LEU A 98 7.12 -0.79 -1.11
CA LEU A 98 6.16 -0.39 -2.15
C LEU A 98 6.21 1.11 -2.38
N ARG A 99 6.21 1.91 -1.30
CA ARG A 99 6.30 3.36 -1.36
C ARG A 99 7.57 3.80 -2.07
N ASP A 100 8.73 3.30 -1.66
CA ASP A 100 10.03 3.67 -2.25
C ASP A 100 10.07 3.36 -3.75
N LYS A 101 9.50 2.21 -4.17
CA LYS A 101 9.44 1.84 -5.59
C LYS A 101 8.51 2.75 -6.39
N LEU A 102 7.36 3.14 -5.84
CA LEU A 102 6.44 4.07 -6.49
C LEU A 102 7.05 5.48 -6.60
N ASP A 103 7.70 5.97 -5.54
CA ASP A 103 8.38 7.27 -5.54
C ASP A 103 9.50 7.33 -6.59
N ALA A 104 10.27 6.23 -6.73
CA ALA A 104 11.26 6.09 -7.79
C ALA A 104 10.63 6.08 -9.19
N LEU A 105 9.53 5.34 -9.38
CA LEU A 105 8.80 5.27 -10.65
C LEU A 105 8.26 6.65 -11.08
N PHE A 106 7.60 7.38 -10.18
CA PHE A 106 7.10 8.73 -10.48
C PHE A 106 8.24 9.71 -10.79
N THR A 107 9.39 9.55 -10.14
CA THR A 107 10.56 10.37 -10.44
C THR A 107 11.08 10.11 -11.85
N ILE A 108 11.18 8.84 -12.26
CA ILE A 108 11.58 8.45 -13.62
C ILE A 108 10.56 8.96 -14.65
N GLU A 109 9.26 8.80 -14.39
CA GLU A 109 8.18 9.27 -15.26
C GLU A 109 8.29 10.78 -15.51
N ARG A 110 8.45 11.58 -14.45
CA ARG A 110 8.64 13.04 -14.56
C ARG A 110 9.88 13.40 -15.38
N GLN A 111 10.98 12.67 -15.21
CA GLN A 111 12.21 12.90 -15.98
C GLN A 111 12.00 12.62 -17.48
N ILE A 112 11.30 11.54 -17.83
CA ILE A 112 10.98 11.19 -19.22
C ILE A 112 10.10 12.27 -19.86
N ILE A 113 9.01 12.66 -19.19
CA ILE A 113 8.09 13.71 -19.67
C ILE A 113 8.86 15.02 -19.92
N HIS A 114 9.73 15.39 -18.97
CA HIS A 114 10.56 16.58 -19.10
C HIS A 114 11.54 16.49 -20.28
N ALA A 115 12.18 15.34 -20.50
CA ALA A 115 13.12 15.13 -21.60
C ALA A 115 12.42 15.21 -22.96
N VAL A 116 11.28 14.54 -23.12
CA VAL A 116 10.48 14.57 -24.35
C VAL A 116 9.93 15.97 -24.64
N GLY A 117 9.45 16.68 -23.62
CA GLY A 117 8.99 18.07 -23.74
C GLY A 117 10.10 19.08 -24.06
N ARG A 118 11.38 18.73 -23.81
CA ARG A 118 12.52 19.49 -24.33
C ARG A 118 12.70 19.22 -25.82
N VAL A 119 12.74 17.97 -26.26
CA VAL A 119 12.98 17.59 -27.68
C VAL A 119 11.95 18.23 -28.62
N ARG A 120 10.67 18.29 -28.25
CA ARG A 120 9.62 18.92 -29.07
C ARG A 120 9.73 20.44 -29.26
N ARG A 121 10.55 21.14 -28.46
CA ARG A 121 10.76 22.61 -28.58
C ARG A 121 11.89 23.00 -29.52
N TRP A 122 12.65 22.05 -30.05
CA TRP A 122 13.79 22.29 -30.96
C TRP A 122 13.46 22.06 -32.44
N TRP A 123 12.18 21.85 -32.78
CA TRP A 123 11.70 21.68 -34.15
C TRP A 123 10.64 22.72 -34.47
#